data_AF-A0A355EUG0-F1
#
_entry.id   AF-A0A355EUG0-F1
#
_cell.length_a   1.000
_cell.length_b   1.000
_cell.length_c   1.000
_cell.angle_alpha   90.00
_cell.angle_beta   90.00
_cell.angle_gamma   90.00
#
_symmetry.space_group_name_H-M   'P 1'
#
loop_
_entity.id
_entity.type
_entity.pdbx_description
1 polymer ?
#
loop_
_entity_poly.entity_id
_entity_poly.type
_entity_poly.pdbx_seq_one_letter_code
_entity_poly.pdbx_strand_id
1 'polypeptide(L)'
;MGLPIFYSCDRCPAYCCSYPRIPVKPADVRRLAKHFGLSTEAAARKFTKAGSEEGEIILRQAPDPVYGTACRFLGRETRRCTIYEARPGICREFPGCARCGYYDFLAFERRAQGDPEHVPETWHGKKP
;
A
#
# COMPACT_ATOMS: atom_id res chain seq x y z
N MET A 1 7.28 -22.71 15.55
CA MET A 1 7.08 -21.39 16.20
C MET A 1 7.47 -20.34 15.19
N GLY A 2 6.56 -19.45 14.81
CA GLY A 2 6.86 -18.37 13.89
C GLY A 2 7.81 -17.35 14.54
N LEU A 3 8.66 -16.71 13.73
CA LEU A 3 9.47 -15.57 14.19
C LEU A 3 8.54 -14.45 14.71
N PRO A 4 8.93 -13.72 15.77
CA PRO A 4 8.17 -12.59 16.26
C PRO A 4 8.05 -11.51 15.18
N ILE A 5 6.86 -10.92 15.04
CA ILE A 5 6.58 -9.82 14.11
C ILE A 5 6.71 -8.48 14.85
N PHE A 6 7.50 -7.57 14.30
CA PHE A 6 7.86 -6.27 14.92
C PHE A 6 7.17 -5.07 14.26
N TYR A 7 6.09 -5.30 13.52
CA TYR A 7 5.29 -4.23 12.91
C TYR A 7 3.79 -4.48 13.14
N SER A 8 2.98 -3.42 13.03
CA SER A 8 1.52 -3.51 13.09
C SER A 8 0.91 -2.78 11.91
N CYS A 9 0.19 -3.52 11.06
CA CYS A 9 -0.56 -2.91 9.95
C CYS A 9 -1.68 -1.99 10.46
N ASP A 10 -2.27 -2.28 11.62
CA ASP A 10 -3.35 -1.47 12.21
C ASP A 10 -2.87 -0.13 12.76
N ARG A 11 -1.57 -0.02 13.09
CA ARG A 11 -0.97 1.23 13.58
C ARG A 11 -0.15 1.95 12.52
N CYS A 12 -0.14 1.45 11.29
CA CYS A 12 0.62 2.00 10.17
C CYS A 12 -0.29 2.85 9.27
N PRO A 13 0.15 4.02 8.78
CA PRO A 13 -0.61 4.86 7.85
C PRO A 13 -0.72 4.29 6.41
N ALA A 14 -0.41 2.99 6.24
CA ALA A 14 -0.34 2.23 4.99
C ALA A 14 0.84 2.56 4.06
N TYR A 15 2.08 2.54 4.58
CA TYR A 15 3.29 2.71 3.76
C TYR A 15 3.42 1.70 2.61
N CYS A 16 2.88 0.48 2.75
CA CYS A 16 2.87 -0.48 1.63
C CYS A 16 2.04 -0.01 0.43
N CYS A 17 1.09 0.91 0.64
CA CYS A 17 0.26 1.50 -0.39
C CYS A 17 0.81 2.83 -0.93
N SER A 18 1.83 3.42 -0.32
CA SER A 18 2.39 4.72 -0.74
C SER A 18 3.38 4.61 -1.91
N TYR A 19 3.85 3.40 -2.23
CA TYR A 19 4.78 3.21 -3.34
C TYR A 19 4.15 3.59 -4.70
N PRO A 20 4.84 4.39 -5.53
CA PRO A 20 4.35 4.76 -6.86
C PRO A 20 4.32 3.58 -7.84
N ARG A 21 5.18 2.59 -7.59
CA ARG A 21 5.37 1.39 -8.42
C ARG A 21 5.08 0.14 -7.58
N ILE A 22 3.90 -0.44 -7.78
CA ILE A 22 3.49 -1.70 -7.14
C ILE A 22 3.28 -2.72 -8.27
N PRO A 23 4.31 -3.49 -8.65
CA PRO A 23 4.23 -4.45 -9.73
C PRO A 23 3.32 -5.62 -9.37
N VAL A 24 2.53 -6.06 -10.34
CA VAL A 24 1.60 -7.17 -10.21
C VAL A 24 1.75 -8.12 -11.37
N LYS A 25 1.50 -9.40 -11.10
CA LYS A 25 1.54 -10.45 -12.11
C LYS A 25 0.17 -10.60 -12.78
N PRO A 26 0.08 -11.18 -13.99
CA PRO A 26 -1.21 -11.50 -14.62
C PRO A 26 -2.15 -12.33 -13.72
N ALA A 27 -1.60 -13.17 -12.85
CA ALA A 27 -2.36 -13.92 -11.86
C ALA A 27 -3.03 -13.02 -10.80
N ASP A 28 -2.39 -11.93 -10.40
CA ASP A 28 -2.97 -10.95 -9.49
C ASP A 28 -4.12 -10.19 -10.16
N VAL A 29 -3.99 -9.87 -11.45
CA VAL A 29 -5.07 -9.24 -12.22
C VAL A 29 -6.30 -10.15 -12.29
N ARG A 30 -6.12 -11.46 -12.53
CA ARG A 30 -7.21 -12.44 -12.46
C ARG A 30 -7.84 -12.52 -11.07
N ARG A 31 -7.03 -12.42 -10.01
CA ARG A 31 -7.53 -12.39 -8.62
C ARG A 31 -8.40 -11.15 -8.36
N LEU A 32 -7.96 -9.98 -8.82
CA LEU A 32 -8.74 -8.74 -8.75
C LEU A 32 -10.05 -8.87 -9.55
N ALA A 33 -9.98 -9.43 -10.76
CA ALA A 33 -11.15 -9.65 -11.60
C ALA A 33 -12.20 -10.50 -10.89
N LYS A 34 -11.79 -11.65 -10.33
CA LYS A 34 -12.66 -12.52 -9.54
C LYS A 34 -13.26 -11.80 -8.33
N HIS A 35 -12.45 -11.03 -7.59
CA HIS A 35 -12.92 -10.31 -6.40
C HIS A 35 -13.99 -9.26 -6.72
N PHE A 36 -13.87 -8.58 -7.85
CA PHE A 36 -14.80 -7.53 -8.26
C PHE A 36 -15.90 -8.00 -9.21
N GLY A 37 -15.96 -9.30 -9.55
CA GLY A 37 -16.94 -9.83 -10.51
C GLY A 37 -16.78 -9.27 -11.93
N LEU A 38 -15.54 -8.97 -12.35
CA LEU A 38 -15.22 -8.40 -13.65
C LEU A 38 -14.53 -9.42 -14.56
N SER A 39 -14.52 -9.16 -15.88
CA SER A 39 -13.58 -9.85 -16.77
C SER A 39 -12.13 -9.45 -16.46
N THR A 40 -11.17 -10.29 -16.85
CA THR A 40 -9.74 -10.00 -16.64
C THR A 40 -9.33 -8.71 -17.35
N GLU A 41 -9.83 -8.45 -18.56
CA GLU A 41 -9.56 -7.25 -19.36
C GLU A 41 -10.16 -6.00 -18.70
N ALA A 42 -11.39 -6.10 -18.20
CA ALA A 42 -12.04 -5.02 -17.49
C ALA A 42 -11.31 -4.69 -16.17
N ALA A 43 -10.86 -5.71 -15.44
CA ALA A 43 -10.06 -5.55 -14.24
C ALA A 43 -8.68 -4.94 -14.53
N ALA A 44 -7.99 -5.39 -15.59
CA ALA A 44 -6.73 -4.83 -16.02
C ALA A 44 -6.87 -3.34 -16.35
N ARG A 45 -7.84 -2.99 -17.21
CA ARG A 45 -8.10 -1.60 -17.60
C ARG A 45 -8.44 -0.73 -16.38
N LYS A 46 -9.26 -1.24 -15.47
CA LYS A 46 -9.71 -0.50 -14.29
C LYS A 46 -8.61 -0.36 -13.24
N PHE A 47 -7.88 -1.41 -12.92
CA PHE A 47 -7.04 -1.46 -11.72
C PHE A 47 -5.55 -1.35 -11.98
N THR A 48 -5.08 -1.58 -13.21
CA THR A 48 -3.66 -1.60 -13.54
C THR A 48 -3.32 -0.65 -14.68
N LYS A 49 -2.02 -0.37 -14.84
CA LYS A 49 -1.43 0.37 -15.97
C LYS A 49 -0.07 -0.24 -16.31
N ALA A 50 0.47 0.07 -17.48
CA ALA A 50 1.84 -0.28 -17.82
C ALA A 50 2.82 0.42 -16.85
N GLY A 51 3.86 -0.31 -16.46
CA GLY A 51 4.97 0.22 -15.67
C GLY A 51 6.04 0.89 -16.53
N SER A 52 7.21 1.12 -15.95
CA SER A 52 8.35 1.72 -16.65
C SER A 52 9.20 0.69 -17.39
N GLU A 53 9.13 -0.58 -16.98
CA GLU A 53 9.83 -1.69 -17.63
C GLU A 53 8.93 -2.39 -18.65
N GLU A 54 9.54 -2.99 -19.67
CA GLU A 54 8.82 -3.71 -20.71
C GLU A 54 8.01 -4.89 -20.12
N GLY A 55 6.73 -4.97 -20.50
CA GLY A 55 5.82 -6.00 -19.98
C GLY A 55 5.39 -5.80 -18.52
N GLU A 56 5.85 -4.73 -17.86
CA GLU A 56 5.48 -4.47 -16.48
C GLU A 56 4.03 -4.00 -16.35
N ILE A 57 3.32 -4.58 -15.38
CA ILE A 57 1.98 -4.16 -14.99
C ILE A 57 2.05 -3.69 -13.55
N ILE A 58 1.61 -2.45 -13.28
CA ILE A 58 1.56 -1.88 -11.93
C ILE A 58 0.13 -1.50 -11.55
N LEU A 59 -0.16 -1.49 -10.25
CA LEU A 59 -1.43 -0.98 -9.75
C LEU A 59 -1.59 0.52 -10.06
N ARG A 60 -2.82 0.92 -10.38
CA ARG A 60 -3.17 2.34 -10.49
C ARG A 60 -3.22 2.99 -9.11
N GLN A 61 -2.81 4.25 -9.07
CA GLN A 61 -2.92 5.10 -7.89
C GLN A 61 -4.14 6.03 -7.97
N ALA A 62 -4.52 6.58 -6.83
CA ALA A 62 -5.54 7.60 -6.67
C ALA A 62 -5.01 8.73 -5.75
N PRO A 63 -5.58 9.95 -5.81
CA PRO A 63 -5.19 11.04 -4.90
C PRO A 63 -5.38 10.66 -3.43
N ASP A 64 -4.39 10.96 -2.60
CA ASP A 64 -4.35 10.65 -1.18
C ASP A 64 -3.94 11.88 -0.36
N PRO A 65 -4.64 12.22 0.74
CA PRO A 65 -4.32 13.42 1.52
C PRO A 65 -3.00 13.32 2.28
N VAL A 66 -2.48 12.12 2.54
CA VAL A 66 -1.24 11.91 3.30
C VAL A 66 -0.04 11.81 2.36
N TYR A 67 -0.17 11.00 1.31
CA TYR A 67 0.95 10.69 0.41
C TYR A 67 0.93 11.47 -0.92
N GLY A 68 -0.06 12.34 -1.13
CA GLY A 68 -0.34 12.97 -2.43
C GLY A 68 -1.03 11.99 -3.40
N THR A 69 -0.42 10.83 -3.64
CA THR A 69 -1.03 9.69 -4.33
C THR A 69 -0.73 8.37 -3.61
N ALA A 70 -1.68 7.45 -3.64
CA ALA A 70 -1.52 6.12 -3.06
C ALA A 70 -2.21 5.06 -3.91
N CYS A 71 -1.97 3.78 -3.62
CA CYS A 71 -2.70 2.67 -4.23
C CYS A 71 -4.20 2.93 -4.19
N ARG A 72 -4.89 2.74 -5.32
CA ARG A 72 -6.34 2.99 -5.42
C ARG A 72 -7.23 2.15 -4.49
N PHE A 73 -6.66 1.11 -3.88
CA PHE A 73 -7.35 0.23 -2.93
C PHE A 73 -7.05 0.59 -1.48
N LEU A 74 -6.38 1.72 -1.23
CA LEU A 74 -6.22 2.25 0.12
C LEU A 74 -7.53 2.92 0.56
N GLY A 75 -8.07 2.49 1.70
CA GLY A 75 -9.17 3.18 2.36
C GLY A 75 -8.68 4.54 2.86
N ARG A 76 -9.26 5.63 2.34
CA ARG A 76 -8.77 7.00 2.60
C ARG A 76 -8.83 7.37 4.09
N GLU A 77 -9.89 6.95 4.75
CA GLU A 77 -10.13 7.19 6.19
C GLU A 77 -9.51 6.09 7.05
N THR A 78 -9.82 4.83 6.76
CA THR A 78 -9.40 3.70 7.59
C THR A 78 -7.90 3.42 7.54
N ARG A 79 -7.19 3.95 6.53
CA ARG A 79 -5.79 3.64 6.21
C ARG A 79 -5.51 2.14 6.11
N ARG A 80 -6.51 1.36 5.67
CA ARG A 80 -6.41 -0.09 5.45
C ARG A 80 -6.70 -0.46 4.01
N CYS A 81 -6.11 -1.56 3.56
CA CYS A 81 -6.37 -2.08 2.22
C CYS A 81 -7.81 -2.59 2.13
N THR A 82 -8.57 -2.08 1.16
CA THR A 82 -9.99 -2.44 0.96
C THR A 82 -10.17 -3.78 0.26
N ILE A 83 -9.09 -4.40 -0.22
CA ILE A 83 -9.09 -5.68 -0.93
C ILE A 83 -8.24 -6.73 -0.22
N TYR A 84 -8.24 -6.74 1.11
CA TYR A 84 -7.30 -7.54 1.91
C TYR A 84 -7.24 -9.02 1.48
N GLU A 85 -8.40 -9.62 1.18
CA GLU A 85 -8.56 -11.00 0.71
C GLU A 85 -8.11 -11.22 -0.75
N ALA A 86 -8.13 -10.17 -1.56
CA ALA A 86 -7.74 -10.20 -2.97
C ALA A 86 -6.38 -9.56 -3.25
N ARG A 87 -5.59 -9.28 -2.19
CA ARG A 87 -4.27 -8.65 -2.32
C ARG A 87 -3.40 -9.36 -3.37
N PRO A 88 -2.70 -8.59 -4.23
CA PRO A 88 -1.61 -9.10 -5.06
C PRO A 88 -0.53 -9.78 -4.23
N GLY A 89 0.28 -10.65 -4.84
CA GLY A 89 1.36 -11.38 -4.17
C GLY A 89 2.30 -10.46 -3.40
N ILE A 90 2.80 -9.40 -4.06
CA ILE A 90 3.69 -8.41 -3.43
C ILE A 90 3.08 -7.75 -2.19
N CYS A 91 1.76 -7.50 -2.19
CA CYS A 91 1.05 -6.88 -1.07
C CYS A 91 0.83 -7.84 0.11
N ARG A 92 0.88 -9.15 -0.13
CA ARG A 92 0.81 -10.18 0.92
C ARG A 92 2.18 -10.43 1.52
N GLU A 93 3.20 -10.39 0.68
CA GLU A 93 4.58 -10.63 1.08
C GLU A 93 5.12 -9.45 1.89
N PHE A 94 4.76 -8.21 1.56
CA PHE A 94 5.26 -7.02 2.27
C PHE A 94 5.07 -7.12 3.80
N PRO A 95 6.10 -6.80 4.61
CA PRO A 95 7.42 -6.26 4.24
C PRO A 95 8.45 -7.32 3.78
N GLY A 96 8.09 -8.60 3.75
CA GLY A 96 8.93 -9.72 3.34
C GLY A 96 9.75 -10.33 4.47
N CYS A 97 9.73 -9.73 5.66
CA CYS A 97 10.47 -10.19 6.83
C CYS A 97 9.77 -9.79 8.14
N ALA A 98 10.38 -10.14 9.27
CA ALA A 98 9.83 -9.89 10.60
C ALA A 98 9.75 -8.40 10.99
N ARG A 99 10.50 -7.52 10.30
CA ARG A 99 10.56 -6.07 10.58
C ARG A 99 10.13 -5.27 9.36
N CYS A 100 9.61 -4.07 9.59
CA CYS A 100 9.32 -3.10 8.53
C CYS A 100 10.06 -1.80 8.85
N GLY A 101 11.05 -1.43 8.04
CA GLY A 101 11.84 -0.21 8.28
C GLY A 101 11.00 1.06 8.39
N TYR A 102 9.93 1.18 7.59
CA TYR A 102 9.01 2.32 7.68
C TYR A 102 8.24 2.35 9.00
N TYR A 103 7.82 1.18 9.51
CA TYR A 103 7.15 1.10 10.79
C TYR A 103 8.11 1.38 11.95
N ASP A 104 9.35 0.91 11.85
CA ASP A 104 10.41 1.21 12.82
C ASP A 104 10.66 2.74 12.90
N PHE A 105 10.76 3.40 11.75
CA PHE A 105 10.90 4.87 11.67
C PHE A 105 9.68 5.59 12.25
N LEU A 106 8.46 5.20 11.87
CA LEU A 106 7.22 5.74 12.41
C LEU A 106 7.15 5.62 13.95
N ALA A 107 7.50 4.45 14.48
CA ALA A 107 7.47 4.18 15.91
C ALA A 107 8.53 4.98 16.67
N PHE A 108 9.65 5.31 16.04
CA PHE A 108 10.63 6.24 16.59
C PHE A 108 10.08 7.67 16.61
N GLU A 109 9.59 8.18 15.48
CA GLU A 109 9.08 9.56 15.35
C GLU A 109 7.94 9.85 16.33
N ARG A 110 6.94 8.96 16.41
CA ARG A 110 5.83 9.07 17.36
C ARG A 110 6.29 9.15 18.81
N ARG A 111 7.33 8.38 19.16
CA ARG A 111 7.90 8.38 20.50
C ARG A 111 8.69 9.65 20.78
N ALA A 112 9.51 10.10 19.83
CA ALA A 112 10.34 11.29 19.96
C ALA A 112 9.48 12.55 20.12
N GLN A 113 8.35 12.63 19.41
CA GLN A 113 7.43 13.76 19.46
C GLN A 113 6.35 13.62 20.54
N GLY A 114 6.22 12.45 21.17
CA GLY A 114 5.15 12.17 22.13
C GLY A 114 3.74 12.18 21.52
N ASP A 115 3.63 12.06 20.19
CA ASP A 115 2.38 12.09 19.44
C ASP A 115 2.13 10.73 18.77
N PRO A 116 1.17 9.93 19.28
CA PRO A 116 0.86 8.61 18.73
C PRO A 116 0.20 8.66 17.35
N GLU A 117 -0.36 9.79 16.94
CA GLU A 117 -1.02 9.99 15.65
C GLU A 117 -0.09 10.60 14.60
N HIS A 118 1.12 11.01 15.00
CA HIS A 118 2.10 11.59 14.10
C HIS A 118 2.36 10.70 12.87
N VAL A 119 2.34 11.32 11.70
CA VAL A 119 2.75 10.72 10.42
C VAL A 119 3.88 11.58 9.85
N PRO A 120 5.09 11.03 9.70
CA PRO A 120 6.21 11.75 9.12
C PRO A 120 5.92 12.18 7.67
N GLU A 121 5.95 13.49 7.44
CA GLU A 121 5.81 14.12 6.13
C GLU A 121 7.12 14.87 5.81
N THR A 122 7.60 14.81 4.56
CA THR A 122 8.83 15.50 4.13
C THR A 122 8.60 16.99 3.80
N TRP A 123 7.37 17.47 3.91
CA TRP A 123 6.97 18.82 3.53
C TRP A 123 6.62 19.65 4.76
N HIS A 124 7.43 20.66 5.06
CA HIS A 124 7.21 21.61 6.18
C HIS A 124 6.41 22.87 5.79
N GLY A 125 5.86 22.93 4.57
CA GLY A 125 4.97 24.02 4.17
C GLY A 125 3.59 23.87 4.80
N LYS A 126 2.90 25.00 5.04
CA LYS A 126 1.54 25.02 5.63
C LYS A 126 0.62 24.07 4.85
N LYS A 127 0.01 23.12 5.56
CA LYS A 127 -1.13 22.34 5.03
C LYS A 127 -2.18 23.34 4.53
N PRO A 128 -2.74 23.16 3.32
CA PRO A 128 -3.82 24.01 2.83
C PRO A 128 -5.02 23.98 3.76
#